data_AF-A0A6M3LM09-F1
#
_entry.id   AF-A0A6M3LM09-F1
#
_cell.length_a   1.000
_cell.length_b   1.000
_cell.length_c   1.000
_cell.angle_alpha   90.00
_cell.angle_beta   90.00
_cell.angle_gamma   90.00
#
_symmetry.space_group_name_H-M   'P 1'
#
loop_
_entity.id
_entity.type
_entity.pdbx_description
1 polymer ?
#
loop_
_entity_poly.entity_id
_entity_poly.type
_entity_poly.pdbx_seq_one_letter_code
_entity_poly.pdbx_strand_id
1 'polypeptide(L)'
;MSDINNINLPNGCTLYWEDNEVGGRIYFSDEVGGGVFVWDTSLICASTLLAAIVMEEYFRFDEIHKKKKSECSSDGRAPGPGPGGRRFKPCHSDQKRKS
;
A
#
# COMPACT_ATOMS: atom_id res chain seq x y z
N MET A 1 -7.81 14.07 -17.43
CA MET A 1 -8.24 14.15 -16.02
C MET A 1 -7.66 12.92 -15.35
N SER A 2 -6.68 13.09 -14.48
CA SER A 2 -6.11 12.01 -13.66
C SER A 2 -7.23 11.44 -12.78
N ASP A 3 -7.30 10.11 -12.64
CA ASP A 3 -8.20 9.49 -11.68
C ASP A 3 -7.71 9.83 -10.26
N ILE A 4 -8.40 10.75 -9.59
CA ILE A 4 -8.05 11.14 -8.21
C ILE A 4 -8.50 10.01 -7.28
N ASN A 5 -7.54 9.43 -6.57
CA ASN A 5 -7.84 8.39 -5.59
C ASN A 5 -8.56 8.99 -4.38
N ASN A 6 -9.50 8.24 -3.80
CA ASN A 6 -10.28 8.72 -2.67
C ASN A 6 -10.77 7.62 -1.73
N ILE A 7 -11.07 8.00 -0.49
CA ILE A 7 -11.81 7.20 0.50
C ILE A 7 -12.81 8.08 1.26
N ASN A 8 -13.92 7.47 1.68
CA ASN A 8 -14.87 8.10 2.59
C ASN A 8 -14.37 7.94 4.04
N LEU A 9 -14.42 9.04 4.79
CA LEU A 9 -14.02 9.10 6.18
C LEU A 9 -15.23 8.96 7.12
N PRO A 10 -15.01 8.53 8.38
CA PRO A 10 -16.10 8.39 9.36
C PRO A 10 -16.82 9.68 9.72
N ASN A 11 -16.18 10.85 9.50
CA ASN A 11 -16.79 12.17 9.71
C ASN A 11 -17.74 12.57 8.55
N GLY A 12 -17.92 11.72 7.53
CA GLY A 12 -18.79 11.98 6.39
C GLY A 12 -18.13 12.77 5.26
N CYS A 13 -16.85 13.11 5.42
CA CYS A 13 -16.04 13.80 4.42
C CYS A 13 -15.26 12.79 3.57
N THR A 14 -14.66 13.28 2.51
CA THR A 14 -13.84 12.50 1.59
C THR A 14 -12.38 12.90 1.72
N LEU A 15 -11.50 11.92 1.79
CA LEU A 15 -10.05 12.11 1.67
C LEU A 15 -9.63 11.75 0.25
N TYR A 16 -9.01 12.70 -0.43
CA TYR A 16 -8.48 12.54 -1.78
C TYR A 16 -6.95 12.53 -1.74
N TRP A 17 -6.32 11.81 -2.66
CA TRP A 17 -4.87 11.93 -2.84
C TRP A 17 -4.41 11.66 -4.27
N GLU A 18 -3.24 12.19 -4.57
CA GLU A 18 -2.49 11.96 -5.79
C GLU A 18 -1.01 11.75 -5.47
N ASP A 19 -0.32 10.99 -6.32
CA ASP A 19 1.13 10.82 -6.20
C ASP A 19 1.83 12.13 -6.56
N ASN A 20 2.88 12.47 -5.81
CA ASN A 20 3.73 13.61 -6.11
C ASN A 20 4.94 13.17 -6.96
N GLU A 21 5.61 14.14 -7.59
CA GLU A 21 6.75 13.88 -8.49
C GLU A 21 8.03 13.40 -7.75
N VAL A 22 8.01 13.35 -6.42
CA VAL A 22 9.16 13.01 -5.57
C VAL A 22 8.96 11.71 -4.78
N GLY A 23 7.91 10.93 -5.08
CA GLY A 23 7.67 9.61 -4.50
C GLY A 23 6.88 9.59 -3.18
N GLY A 24 6.14 10.65 -2.88
CA GLY A 24 5.13 10.70 -1.82
C GLY A 24 3.75 11.05 -2.38
N ARG A 25 2.81 11.48 -1.53
CA ARG A 25 1.45 11.84 -1.93
C ARG A 25 1.02 13.20 -1.42
N ILE A 26 0.14 13.85 -2.15
CA ILE A 26 -0.55 15.08 -1.74
C ILE A 26 -1.98 14.70 -1.37
N TYR A 27 -2.42 15.16 -0.19
CA TYR A 27 -3.72 14.82 0.38
C TYR A 27 -4.62 16.05 0.48
N PHE A 28 -5.89 15.89 0.08
CA PHE A 28 -6.93 16.90 0.13
C PHE A 28 -8.20 16.38 0.81
N SER A 29 -9.01 17.28 1.38
CA SER A 29 -10.33 16.92 1.92
C SER A 29 -11.41 17.97 1.61
N ASP A 30 -12.65 17.51 1.46
CA ASP A 30 -13.84 18.33 1.18
C ASP A 30 -14.50 18.96 2.43
N GLU A 31 -13.86 18.88 3.61
CA GLU A 31 -14.40 19.41 4.88
C GLU A 31 -14.88 20.87 4.81
N VAL A 32 -14.23 21.70 3.99
CA VAL A 32 -14.57 23.12 3.81
C VAL A 32 -15.21 23.40 2.44
N GLY A 33 -15.77 22.37 1.80
CA GLY A 33 -16.52 22.46 0.54
C GLY A 33 -15.69 22.70 -0.73
N GLY A 34 -14.41 23.04 -0.62
CA GLY A 34 -13.54 23.40 -1.75
C GLY A 34 -12.34 22.50 -2.02
N GLY A 35 -12.14 21.43 -1.24
CA GLY A 35 -10.90 20.64 -1.31
C GLY A 35 -9.73 21.42 -0.73
N VAL A 36 -9.43 21.24 0.54
CA VAL A 36 -8.29 21.92 1.21
C VAL A 36 -7.19 20.92 1.53
N PHE A 37 -5.96 21.41 1.63
CA PHE A 37 -4.83 20.59 2.03
C PHE A 37 -5.05 20.03 3.43
N VAL A 38 -4.87 18.71 3.57
CA VAL A 38 -5.05 18.03 4.86
C VAL A 38 -4.10 18.55 5.96
N TRP A 39 -2.97 19.11 5.56
CA TRP A 39 -1.96 19.68 6.47
C TRP A 39 -2.37 21.03 7.07
N ASP A 40 -3.42 21.68 6.56
CA ASP A 40 -3.98 22.89 7.18
C ASP A 40 -4.89 22.51 8.35
N THR A 41 -4.25 22.27 9.50
CA THR A 41 -4.94 21.86 10.74
C THR A 41 -5.93 22.88 11.29
N SER A 42 -5.96 24.12 10.76
CA SER A 42 -6.96 25.10 11.15
C SER A 42 -8.32 24.87 10.47
N LEU A 43 -8.32 24.13 9.35
CA LEU A 43 -9.47 23.87 8.50
C LEU A 43 -9.92 22.41 8.50
N ILE A 44 -9.12 21.53 9.09
CA ILE A 44 -9.27 20.08 9.00
C ILE A 44 -9.42 19.45 10.37
N CYS A 45 -10.39 18.54 10.48
CA CYS A 45 -10.57 17.69 11.66
C CYS A 45 -9.33 16.83 11.89
N ALA A 46 -8.91 16.71 13.15
CA ALA A 46 -7.76 15.88 13.53
C ALA A 46 -7.87 14.42 13.04
N SER A 47 -9.08 13.88 12.93
CA SER A 47 -9.33 12.52 12.40
C SER A 47 -8.91 12.36 10.94
N THR A 48 -9.12 13.38 10.13
CA THR A 48 -8.79 13.39 8.69
C THR A 48 -7.29 13.46 8.49
N LEU A 49 -6.61 14.32 9.28
CA LEU A 49 -5.16 14.35 9.32
C LEU A 49 -4.58 12.98 9.70
N LEU A 50 -5.12 12.36 10.75
CA LEU A 50 -4.68 11.03 11.18
C LEU A 50 -4.92 9.97 10.10
N ALA A 51 -6.07 10.02 9.41
CA ALA A 51 -6.36 9.11 8.31
C ALA A 51 -5.34 9.23 7.18
N ALA A 52 -4.96 10.46 6.79
CA ALA A 52 -3.94 10.69 5.78
C ALA A 52 -2.56 10.12 6.20
N ILE A 53 -2.16 10.32 7.45
CA ILE A 53 -0.91 9.75 7.99
C ILE A 53 -0.94 8.22 7.95
N VAL A 54 -2.05 7.61 8.38
CA VAL A 54 -2.22 6.15 8.37
C VAL A 54 -2.17 5.60 6.94
N MET A 55 -2.79 6.29 5.99
CA MET A 55 -2.75 5.92 4.56
C MET A 55 -1.34 5.96 4.01
N GLU A 56 -0.56 6.99 4.33
CA GLU A 56 0.84 7.09 3.89
C GLU A 56 1.69 5.94 4.41
N GLU A 57 1.55 5.58 5.69
CA GLU A 57 2.25 4.42 6.26
C GLU A 57 1.79 3.10 5.62
N TYR A 58 0.50 2.94 5.35
CA TYR A 58 -0.02 1.76 4.68
C TYR A 58 0.58 1.58 3.28
N PHE A 59 0.63 2.65 2.49
CA PHE A 59 1.24 2.60 1.17
C PHE A 59 2.74 2.31 1.24
N ARG A 60 3.45 2.95 2.16
CA ARG A 60 4.88 2.69 2.37
C ARG A 60 5.14 1.22 2.71
N PHE A 61 4.30 0.64 3.57
CA PHE A 61 4.37 -0.77 3.91
C PHE A 61 4.12 -1.66 2.69
N ASP A 62 3.06 -1.41 1.93
CA ASP A 62 2.72 -2.17 0.72
C ASP A 62 3.83 -2.10 -0.35
N GLU A 63 4.43 -0.92 -0.56
CA GLU A 63 5.57 -0.74 -1.46
C GLU A 63 6.80 -1.55 -1.04
N ILE A 64 7.13 -1.57 0.25
CA ILE A 64 8.22 -2.39 0.80
C ILE A 64 7.92 -3.88 0.60
N HIS A 65 6.68 -4.31 0.84
CA HIS A 65 6.29 -5.72 0.69
C HIS A 65 6.26 -6.17 -0.76
N LYS A 66 5.83 -5.30 -1.68
CA LYS A 66 5.91 -5.54 -3.13
C LYS A 66 7.36 -5.70 -3.60
N LYS A 67 8.28 -4.83 -3.16
CA LYS A 67 9.72 -4.93 -3.48
C LYS A 67 10.33 -6.26 -3.01
N LYS A 68 10.05 -6.68 -1.78
CA LYS A 68 10.53 -7.97 -1.25
C LYS A 68 9.99 -9.16 -2.04
N LYS A 69 8.75 -9.10 -2.53
CA LYS A 69 8.15 -10.18 -3.33
C LYS A 69 8.78 -10.28 -4.72
N SER A 70 9.16 -9.16 -5.35
CA SER A 70 9.93 -9.18 -6.60
C SER A 70 11.36 -9.68 -6.41
N GLU A 71 12.03 -9.32 -5.30
CA GLU A 71 13.41 -9.75 -5.01
C GLU A 71 13.50 -11.24 -4.62
N CYS A 72 12.49 -11.78 -3.92
CA CYS A 72 12.41 -13.21 -3.60
C CYS A 72 12.16 -14.10 -4.84
N SER A 73 11.94 -13.50 -6.01
CA SER A 73 11.59 -14.22 -7.24
C SER A 73 12.72 -14.37 -8.24
N SER A 74 13.93 -13.84 -7.99
CA SER A 74 15.01 -13.86 -8.98
C SER A 74 16.25 -14.69 -8.69
N ASP A 75 16.52 -15.18 -7.47
CA ASP A 75 17.67 -16.10 -7.26
C ASP A 75 17.43 -17.13 -6.16
N GLY A 76 16.55 -18.09 -6.44
CA GLY A 76 16.30 -19.25 -5.59
C GLY A 76 17.02 -20.51 -6.06
N ARG A 77 18.23 -20.44 -6.63
CA ARG A 77 19.07 -21.64 -6.77
C ARG A 77 19.63 -21.96 -5.38
N ALA A 78 18.94 -22.84 -4.66
CA ALA A 78 19.45 -23.39 -3.41
C ALA A 78 20.88 -23.91 -3.63
N PRO A 79 21.85 -23.65 -2.72
CA PRO A 79 23.14 -24.32 -2.78
C PRO A 79 22.89 -25.83 -2.79
N GLY A 80 23.29 -26.47 -3.88
CA GLY A 80 23.10 -27.91 -4.07
C GLY A 80 23.76 -28.65 -2.91
N PRO A 81 23.05 -29.55 -2.21
CA PRO A 81 23.70 -30.36 -1.21
C PRO A 81 24.69 -31.26 -1.95
N GLY A 82 25.96 -31.24 -1.50
CA GLY A 82 26.90 -32.33 -1.76
C GLY A 82 26.29 -33.69 -1.36
N PRO A 83 27.01 -34.80 -1.54
CA PRO A 83 26.46 -36.16 -1.59
C PRO A 83 26.01 -36.72 -0.21
N GLY A 84 25.06 -36.04 0.43
CA GLY A 84 24.43 -36.35 1.70
C GLY A 84 23.04 -35.71 1.73
N GLY A 85 22.07 -36.42 1.15
CA GLY A 85 20.77 -35.88 0.78
C GLY A 85 19.87 -35.40 1.93
N ARG A 86 19.09 -34.36 1.64
CA ARG A 86 17.72 -34.19 2.16
C ARG A 86 16.83 -33.84 0.98
N ARG A 87 15.92 -34.76 0.64
CA ARG A 87 14.93 -34.63 -0.43
C ARG A 87 13.89 -33.59 -0.02
N PHE A 88 14.04 -32.36 -0.49
CA PHE A 88 13.00 -31.34 -0.32
C PHE A 88 11.79 -31.69 -1.17
N LYS A 89 10.62 -31.76 -0.54
CA LYS A 89 9.34 -32.01 -1.22
C LYS A 89 8.93 -30.76 -2.00
N PRO A 90 8.34 -30.89 -3.20
CA PRO A 90 7.75 -29.74 -3.88
C PRO A 90 6.61 -29.18 -3.03
N CYS A 91 6.55 -27.86 -2.88
CA CYS A 91 5.35 -27.18 -2.38
C CYS A 91 4.23 -27.43 -3.40
N HIS A 92 3.29 -28.30 -3.06
CA HIS A 92 2.07 -28.47 -3.83
C HIS A 92 1.30 -27.15 -3.78
N SER A 93 1.08 -26.55 -4.94
CA SER A 93 0.10 -25.49 -5.15
C SER A 93 -1.31 -26.08 -5.04
N ASP A 94 -1.83 -26.15 -3.81
CA ASP A 94 -3.25 -26.39 -3.57
C ASP A 94 -4.04 -25.12 -3.88
N GLN A 95 -4.74 -25.11 -5.02
CA GLN A 95 -6.17 -24.78 -5.10
C GLN A 95 -6.62 -24.67 -6.57
N LYS A 96 -7.33 -25.69 -7.04
CA LYS A 96 -8.53 -25.54 -7.87
C LYS A 96 -9.28 -26.88 -7.94
N ARG A 97 -10.21 -27.08 -7.01
CA ARG A 97 -11.36 -27.97 -7.26
C ARG A 97 -12.37 -27.18 -8.10
N LYS A 98 -12.60 -27.60 -9.33
CA LYS A 98 -13.87 -27.34 -10.03
C LYS A 98 -14.51 -28.69 -10.31
N SER A 99 -15.75 -28.79 -9.83
CA SER A 99 -16.68 -29.89 -10.04
C SER A 99 -17.14 -29.99 -11.49
#